data_AF-A0A6V8MDD0-F1
#
_entry.id   AF-A0A6V8MDD0-F1
#
_cell.length_a   1.000
_cell.length_b   1.000
_cell.length_c   1.000
_cell.angle_alpha   90.00
_cell.angle_beta   90.00
_cell.angle_gamma   90.00
#
_symmetry.space_group_name_H-M   'P 1'
#
loop_
_entity.id
_entity.type
_entity.pdbx_description
1 polymer ?
#
loop_
_entity_poly.entity_id
_entity_poly.type
_entity_poly.pdbx_seq_one_letter_code
_entity_poly.pdbx_strand_id
1 'polypeptide(L)'
;MSNAANNLSIYLIVLCNALCHVMLIWRLRLDLAAKLKFWALCAGIPLAVMVTMRLMVALGMIPARVAEQGMWERATTLLGSVLLLAGPFLATGAALMYRRRSRLVAAAS
;
A
#
# COMPACT_ATOMS: atom_id res chain seq x y z
N MET A 1 -6.93 -23.00 -14.56
CA MET A 1 -5.72 -22.36 -13.98
C MET A 1 -5.78 -22.52 -12.47
N SER A 2 -4.70 -22.96 -11.81
CA SER A 2 -4.74 -23.27 -10.37
C SER A 2 -4.89 -21.98 -9.52
N ASN A 3 -5.62 -22.06 -8.40
CA ASN A 3 -5.81 -20.94 -7.48
C ASN A 3 -4.49 -20.34 -6.95
N ALA A 4 -3.40 -21.12 -6.97
CA ALA A 4 -2.07 -20.67 -6.58
C ALA A 4 -1.48 -19.65 -7.56
N ALA A 5 -1.72 -19.81 -8.87
CA ALA A 5 -1.19 -18.91 -9.89
C ALA A 5 -1.84 -17.51 -9.80
N ASN A 6 -3.16 -17.45 -9.59
CA ASN A 6 -3.89 -16.18 -9.47
C ASN A 6 -3.44 -15.38 -8.24
N ASN A 7 -3.21 -16.05 -7.11
CA ASN A 7 -2.71 -15.40 -5.90
C ASN A 7 -1.30 -14.84 -6.08
N LEU A 8 -0.43 -15.59 -6.78
CA LEU A 8 0.92 -15.13 -7.07
C LEU A 8 0.92 -13.88 -7.95
N SER A 9 0.05 -13.81 -8.96
CA SER A 9 -0.10 -12.64 -9.83
C SER A 9 -0.52 -11.39 -9.05
N ILE A 10 -1.46 -11.51 -8.10
CA ILE A 10 -1.91 -10.37 -7.28
C ILE A 10 -0.75 -9.83 -6.42
N TYR A 11 0.00 -10.70 -5.75
CA TYR A 11 1.15 -10.27 -4.96
C TYR A 11 2.22 -9.61 -5.82
N LEU A 12 2.46 -10.13 -7.03
CA LEU A 12 3.40 -9.54 -7.98
C LEU A 12 2.95 -8.13 -8.41
N ILE A 13 1.67 -7.94 -8.72
CA ILE A 13 1.11 -6.63 -9.09
C ILE A 13 1.28 -5.63 -7.94
N VAL A 14 0.95 -6.02 -6.71
CA VAL A 14 1.11 -5.17 -5.52
C VAL A 14 2.58 -4.82 -5.29
N LEU A 15 3.49 -5.80 -5.47
CA LEU A 15 4.93 -5.58 -5.35
C LEU A 15 5.44 -4.61 -6.42
N CYS A 16 5.08 -4.82 -7.69
CA CYS A 16 5.44 -3.91 -8.78
C CYS A 16 4.92 -2.50 -8.53
N ASN A 17 3.68 -2.36 -8.06
CA ASN A 17 3.09 -1.07 -7.68
C ASN A 17 3.94 -0.37 -6.61
N ALA A 18 4.25 -1.07 -5.51
CA ALA A 18 5.08 -0.52 -4.45
C ALA A 18 6.49 -0.13 -4.96
N LEU A 19 7.12 -0.95 -5.79
CA LEU A 19 8.44 -0.66 -6.36
C LEU A 19 8.42 0.57 -7.27
N CYS A 20 7.42 0.72 -8.14
CA CYS A 20 7.25 1.91 -8.97
C CYS A 20 7.19 3.18 -8.12
N HIS A 21 6.41 3.15 -7.03
CA HIS A 21 6.28 4.29 -6.13
C HIS A 21 7.55 4.56 -5.31
N VAL A 22 8.27 3.51 -4.88
CA VAL A 22 9.60 3.64 -4.26
C VAL A 22 10.58 4.35 -5.20
N MET A 23 10.61 3.98 -6.49
CA MET A 23 11.42 4.64 -7.51
C MET A 23 11.02 6.10 -7.73
N LEU A 24 9.72 6.41 -7.72
CA LEU A 24 9.22 7.79 -7.82
C LEU A 24 9.66 8.64 -6.62
N ILE A 25 9.51 8.12 -5.39
CA ILE A 25 9.96 8.78 -4.16
C ILE A 25 11.47 8.97 -4.18
N TRP A 26 12.24 8.00 -4.68
CA TRP A 26 13.70 8.10 -4.78
C TRP A 26 14.16 9.28 -5.65
N ARG A 27 13.45 9.53 -6.75
CA ARG A 27 13.69 10.66 -7.66
C ARG A 27 13.32 12.01 -7.05
N LEU A 28 12.58 12.04 -5.94
CA LEU A 28 12.35 13.29 -5.22
C LEU A 28 13.65 13.71 -4.51
N ARG A 29 14.00 15.00 -4.63
CA ARG A 29 15.10 15.64 -3.89
C ARG A 29 14.70 15.86 -2.42
N LEU A 30 14.44 14.76 -1.72
CA LEU A 30 14.19 14.70 -0.28
C LEU A 30 15.49 14.31 0.43
N ASP A 31 15.59 14.65 1.71
CA ASP A 31 16.61 14.13 2.62
C ASP A 31 16.43 12.62 2.82
N LEU A 32 17.51 11.93 3.22
CA LEU A 32 17.51 10.48 3.36
C LEU A 32 16.49 10.01 4.41
N ALA A 33 16.34 10.72 5.52
CA ALA A 33 15.39 10.37 6.57
C ALA A 33 13.94 10.45 6.08
N ALA A 34 13.56 11.51 5.36
CA ALA A 34 12.24 11.60 4.74
C ALA A 34 12.02 10.51 3.66
N LYS A 35 13.03 10.21 2.84
CA LYS A 35 12.92 9.11 1.85
C LYS A 35 12.61 7.78 2.51
N LEU A 36 13.36 7.41 3.56
CA LEU A 36 13.15 6.17 4.31
C LEU A 36 11.74 6.11 4.91
N LYS A 37 11.24 7.23 5.45
CA LYS A 37 9.88 7.31 6.00
C LYS A 37 8.81 7.02 4.94
N PHE A 38 8.90 7.64 3.77
CA PHE A 38 7.92 7.43 2.69
C PHE A 38 8.06 6.06 2.02
N TRP A 39 9.28 5.51 1.93
CA TRP A 39 9.50 4.14 1.50
C TRP A 39 8.88 3.13 2.47
N ALA A 40 9.08 3.32 3.77
CA ALA A 40 8.46 2.49 4.80
C ALA A 40 6.93 2.54 4.72
N LEU A 41 6.33 3.71 4.44
CA LEU A 41 4.88 3.80 4.19
C LEU A 41 4.47 3.07 2.90
N CYS A 42 5.23 3.24 1.83
CA CYS A 42 4.92 2.66 0.52
C CYS A 42 4.94 1.12 0.54
N ALA A 43 5.86 0.51 1.27
CA ALA A 43 5.93 -0.95 1.45
C ALA A 43 5.11 -1.44 2.65
N GLY A 44 5.08 -0.67 3.73
CA GLY A 44 4.45 -1.03 4.99
C GLY A 44 2.93 -1.06 4.92
N ILE A 45 2.28 -0.15 4.18
CA ILE A 45 0.82 -0.18 4.02
C ILE A 45 0.37 -1.48 3.35
N PRO A 46 0.90 -1.88 2.18
CA PRO A 46 0.53 -3.16 1.59
C PRO A 46 0.82 -4.36 2.47
N LEU A 47 1.98 -4.39 3.14
CA LEU A 47 2.35 -5.47 4.05
C LEU A 47 1.38 -5.57 5.24
N ALA A 48 1.05 -4.45 5.87
CA ALA A 48 0.09 -4.42 6.97
C ALA A 48 -1.28 -4.94 6.52
N VAL A 49 -1.79 -4.49 5.38
CA VAL A 49 -3.07 -4.96 4.85
C VAL A 49 -3.06 -6.46 4.56
N MET A 50 -1.99 -6.99 3.94
CA MET A 50 -1.86 -8.42 3.68
C MET A 50 -1.85 -9.24 4.98
N VAL A 51 -1.09 -8.80 5.98
CA VAL A 51 -1.04 -9.47 7.29
C VAL A 51 -2.38 -9.40 8.00
N THR A 52 -3.03 -8.24 8.03
CA THR A 52 -4.35 -8.06 8.65
C THR A 52 -5.39 -8.96 8.00
N MET A 53 -5.48 -8.99 6.66
CA MET A 53 -6.43 -9.86 5.95
C MET A 53 -6.15 -11.34 6.22
N ARG A 54 -4.86 -11.74 6.23
CA ARG A 54 -4.46 -13.11 6.60
C ARG A 54 -4.88 -13.49 8.01
N LEU A 55 -4.72 -12.58 8.98
CA LEU A 55 -5.14 -12.80 10.36
C LEU A 55 -6.65 -12.89 10.48
N MET A 56 -7.41 -12.02 9.82
CA MET A 56 -8.87 -12.07 9.84
C MET A 56 -9.41 -13.40 9.30
N VAL A 57 -8.80 -13.94 8.25
CA VAL A 57 -9.15 -15.26 7.72
C VAL A 57 -8.73 -16.38 8.68
N ALA A 58 -7.51 -16.33 9.23
CA ALA A 58 -7.00 -17.35 10.15
C ALA A 58 -7.79 -17.44 11.46
N LEU A 59 -8.28 -16.30 11.96
CA LEU A 59 -9.11 -16.20 13.16
C LEU A 59 -10.59 -16.52 12.89
N GLY A 60 -10.96 -16.85 11.65
CA GLY A 60 -12.36 -17.15 11.27
C GLY A 60 -13.28 -15.93 11.27
N MET A 61 -12.73 -14.70 11.31
CA MET A 61 -13.51 -13.46 11.27
C MET A 61 -14.07 -13.18 9.87
N ILE A 62 -13.40 -13.68 8.83
CA ILE A 62 -13.82 -13.53 7.43
C ILE A 62 -13.62 -14.87 6.71
N PRO A 63 -14.62 -15.37 5.94
CA PRO A 63 -14.45 -16.53 5.08
C PRO A 63 -13.35 -16.32 4.04
N ALA A 64 -12.53 -17.35 3.82
CA ALA A 64 -11.45 -17.32 2.83
C ALA A 64 -11.97 -17.17 1.39
N ARG A 65 -13.20 -17.64 1.12
CA ARG A 65 -13.85 -17.54 -0.19
C ARG A 65 -14.78 -16.33 -0.21
N VAL A 66 -14.51 -15.40 -1.11
CA VAL A 66 -15.32 -14.19 -1.30
C VAL A 66 -16.79 -14.51 -1.60
N ALA A 67 -17.06 -15.65 -2.24
CA ALA A 67 -18.43 -16.11 -2.50
C ALA A 67 -19.24 -16.37 -1.22
N GLU A 68 -18.58 -16.86 -0.17
CA GLU A 68 -19.18 -17.20 1.13
C GLU A 68 -19.30 -15.97 2.05
N GLN A 69 -18.68 -14.84 1.66
CA GLN A 69 -18.67 -13.63 2.46
C GLN A 69 -20.02 -12.90 2.42
N GLY A 70 -20.48 -12.46 3.60
CA GLY A 70 -21.58 -11.52 3.76
C GLY A 70 -21.23 -10.09 3.31
N MET A 71 -22.21 -9.17 3.40
CA MET A 71 -22.04 -7.80 2.90
C MET A 71 -20.88 -7.04 3.58
N TRP A 72 -20.77 -7.13 4.91
CA TRP A 72 -19.73 -6.44 5.68
C TRP A 72 -18.32 -7.03 5.47
N GLU A 73 -18.22 -8.35 5.29
CA GLU A 73 -16.98 -9.05 5.02
C GLU A 73 -16.44 -8.73 3.61
N ARG A 74 -17.36 -8.66 2.63
CA ARG A 74 -17.02 -8.21 1.27
C ARG A 74 -16.56 -6.76 1.26
N ALA A 75 -17.25 -5.87 1.97
CA ALA A 75 -16.83 -4.47 2.10
C ALA A 75 -15.42 -4.37 2.70
N THR A 76 -15.12 -5.15 3.73
CA THR A 76 -13.79 -5.21 4.35
C THR A 76 -12.72 -5.71 3.38
N THR A 77 -12.98 -6.80 2.67
CA THR A 77 -12.06 -7.36 1.66
C THR A 77 -11.81 -6.37 0.51
N LEU A 78 -12.86 -5.65 0.09
CA LEU A 78 -12.77 -4.66 -0.98
C LEU A 78 -11.98 -3.43 -0.53
N LEU A 79 -12.19 -2.95 0.70
CA LEU A 79 -11.39 -1.88 1.30
C LEU A 79 -9.90 -2.27 1.38
N GLY A 80 -9.59 -3.50 1.80
CA GLY A 80 -8.22 -4.01 1.77
C GLY A 80 -7.62 -3.98 0.37
N SER A 81 -8.38 -4.43 -0.63
CA SER A 81 -7.96 -4.41 -2.04
C SER A 81 -7.68 -3.00 -2.54
N VAL A 82 -8.55 -2.04 -2.21
CA VAL A 82 -8.34 -0.62 -2.52
C VAL A 82 -7.09 -0.09 -1.83
N LEU A 83 -6.87 -0.40 -0.54
CA LEU A 83 -5.69 0.05 0.20
C LEU A 83 -4.38 -0.54 -0.34
N LEU A 84 -4.39 -1.78 -0.83
CA LEU A 84 -3.22 -2.39 -1.48
C LEU A 84 -2.80 -1.62 -2.75
N LEU A 85 -3.77 -1.10 -3.49
CA LEU A 85 -3.53 -0.33 -4.71
C LEU A 85 -3.21 1.14 -4.39
N ALA A 86 -4.01 1.78 -3.55
CA ALA A 86 -3.94 3.21 -3.26
C ALA A 86 -2.86 3.58 -2.23
N GLY A 87 -2.45 2.66 -1.36
CA GLY A 87 -1.43 2.92 -0.32
C GLY A 87 -0.13 3.53 -0.86
N PRO A 88 0.51 2.89 -1.87
CA PRO A 88 1.70 3.44 -2.54
C PRO A 88 1.48 4.83 -3.17
N PHE A 89 0.29 5.08 -3.76
CA PHE A 89 -0.09 6.38 -4.29
C PHE A 89 -0.18 7.45 -3.19
N LEU A 90 -0.83 7.13 -2.07
CA LEU A 90 -0.96 8.04 -0.93
C LEU A 90 0.42 8.37 -0.33
N ALA A 91 1.30 7.38 -0.20
CA ALA A 91 2.67 7.59 0.28
C ALA A 91 3.45 8.54 -0.66
N THR A 92 3.31 8.37 -1.97
CA THR A 92 3.95 9.23 -2.97
C THR A 92 3.36 10.65 -2.98
N GLY A 93 2.04 10.77 -2.88
CA GLY A 93 1.35 12.05 -2.75
C GLY A 93 1.78 12.83 -1.51
N ALA A 94 1.88 12.15 -0.36
CA ALA A 94 2.40 12.73 0.87
C ALA A 94 3.86 13.19 0.71
N ALA A 95 4.70 12.40 0.04
CA ALA A 95 6.09 12.76 -0.23
C ALA A 95 6.21 14.01 -1.13
N LEU A 96 5.33 14.14 -2.13
CA LEU A 96 5.25 15.32 -3.00
C LEU A 96 4.80 16.57 -2.22
N MET A 97 3.78 16.46 -1.38
CA MET A 97 3.31 17.56 -0.54
C MET A 97 4.39 18.01 0.45
N TYR A 98 5.07 17.05 1.08
CA TYR A 98 6.19 17.32 1.99
C TYR A 98 7.29 18.10 1.27
N ARG A 99 7.72 17.65 0.08
CA ARG A 99 8.71 18.35 -0.74
C ARG A 99 8.29 19.79 -1.08
N ARG A 100 7.02 19.99 -1.46
CA ARG A 100 6.48 21.32 -1.78
C ARG A 100 6.54 22.24 -0.56
N ARG A 101 6.11 21.75 0.60
CA ARG A 101 6.17 22.50 1.85
C ARG A 101 7.59 22.88 2.23
N SER A 102 8.54 21.95 2.19
CA SER A 102 9.94 22.23 2.53
C SER A 102 10.57 23.30 1.63
N ARG A 103 10.22 23.32 0.35
CA ARG A 103 10.68 24.35 -0.60
C ARG A 103 10.09 25.72 -0.31
N LEU A 104 8.80 25.79 0.02
CA LEU A 104 8.15 27.05 0.37
C LEU A 104 8.74 27.65 1.65
N VAL A 105 9.01 26.81 2.65
CA VAL A 105 9.66 27.27 3.89
C VAL A 105 11.07 27.79 3.60
N ALA A 106 11.86 27.07 2.81
CA ALA A 106 13.22 27.50 2.45
C ALA A 106 13.26 28.77 1.56
N ALA A 107 12.19 29.09 0.84
CA ALA A 107 12.08 30.32 0.07
C ALA A 107 11.61 31.53 0.90
N ALA A 108 11.01 31.28 2.06
CA ALA A 108 10.52 32.30 2.99
C ALA A 108 11.53 32.64 4.11
N SER A 109 12.61 31.86 4.23
CA SER A 109 13.75 32.08 5.13
C SER A 109 14.91 32.72 4.40
#